data_AF-A0A349J4N9-F1
#
_entry.id   AF-A0A349J4N9-F1
#
_cell.length_a   1.000
_cell.length_b   1.000
_cell.length_c   1.000
_cell.angle_alpha   90.00
_cell.angle_beta   90.00
_cell.angle_gamma   90.00
#
_symmetry.space_group_name_H-M   'P 1'
#
loop_
_entity.id
_entity.type
_entity.pdbx_description
1 polymer ?
#
loop_
_entity_poly.entity_id
_entity_poly.type
_entity_poly.pdbx_seq_one_letter_code
_entity_poly.pdbx_strand_id
1 'polypeptide(L)'
;IVIIGGIERPNLEKLELDEGGRWFLEQVSSGNHEGDDKLLKVIIAYFEMRGLNVCPAQDYLGGQTGRTGPQTKHDHIAHQQDIDRAIEVASVTGSQDIGQSVVVGRRLVLTIEGPEGTDGMLQRLRDLSPEFLGTPEERRGVLVKLPKPQQDRRVDIPAIGGRTVELAAAACLAGIVFEAGGTLFDNFDSVVALAEEKGLFLLGLDRQN
;
A
#
# COMPACT_ATOMS: atom_id res chain seq x y z
N ILE A 1 12.47 -19.23 -1.44
CA ILE A 1 12.92 -18.04 -0.69
C ILE A 1 11.74 -17.08 -0.56
N VAL A 2 11.69 -16.30 0.51
CA VAL A 2 10.67 -15.26 0.74
C VAL A 2 11.41 -13.94 0.96
N ILE A 3 10.95 -12.86 0.33
CA ILE A 3 11.52 -11.52 0.46
C ILE A 3 10.56 -10.70 1.33
N ILE A 4 11.04 -10.21 2.48
CA ILE A 4 10.23 -9.44 3.44
C ILE A 4 11.04 -8.23 3.89
N GLY A 5 10.42 -7.05 3.86
CA GLY A 5 11.00 -5.79 4.31
C GLY A 5 10.92 -4.71 3.25
N GLY A 6 10.83 -3.46 3.70
CA GLY A 6 10.93 -2.31 2.80
C GLY A 6 12.34 -2.20 2.23
N ILE A 7 12.43 -1.93 0.93
CA ILE A 7 13.70 -1.68 0.24
C ILE A 7 13.63 -0.26 -0.31
N GLU A 8 14.53 0.60 0.17
CA GLU A 8 14.76 1.90 -0.48
C GLU A 8 15.60 1.69 -1.73
N ARG A 9 15.28 2.40 -2.80
CA ARG A 9 16.05 2.33 -4.04
C ARG A 9 17.49 2.78 -3.77
N PRO A 10 18.49 1.88 -3.86
CA PRO A 10 19.86 2.26 -3.56
C PRO A 10 20.42 3.13 -4.69
N ASN A 11 21.36 4.00 -4.35
CA ASN A 11 22.12 4.73 -5.36
C ASN A 11 23.09 3.75 -6.05
N LEU A 12 22.72 3.31 -7.25
CA LEU A 12 23.44 2.32 -8.04
C LEU A 12 24.89 2.74 -8.35
N GLU A 13 25.19 4.03 -8.43
CA GLU A 13 26.54 4.56 -8.71
C GLU A 13 27.47 4.43 -7.50
N LYS A 14 26.92 4.28 -6.29
CA LYS A 14 27.69 4.24 -5.03
C LYS A 14 27.84 2.82 -4.46
N LEU A 15 27.29 1.82 -5.14
CA LEU A 15 27.32 0.44 -4.68
C LEU A 15 28.64 -0.24 -5.08
N GLU A 16 29.30 -0.88 -4.12
CA GLU A 16 30.35 -1.85 -4.41
C GLU A 16 29.67 -3.16 -4.85
N LEU A 17 29.88 -3.55 -6.10
CA LEU A 17 29.18 -4.68 -6.71
C LEU A 17 30.07 -5.90 -6.80
N ASP A 18 29.57 -7.02 -6.29
CA ASP A 18 30.12 -8.33 -6.59
C ASP A 18 29.76 -8.76 -8.03
N GLU A 19 30.14 -9.98 -8.42
CA GLU A 19 29.82 -10.51 -9.74
C GLU A 19 28.30 -10.61 -9.99
N GLY A 20 27.52 -10.92 -8.96
CA GLY A 20 26.06 -10.95 -9.03
C GLY A 20 25.46 -9.55 -9.24
N GLY A 21 25.96 -8.55 -8.51
CA GLY A 21 25.56 -7.16 -8.62
C GLY A 21 25.89 -6.54 -9.98
N ARG A 22 27.02 -6.92 -10.59
CA ARG A 22 27.37 -6.49 -11.95
C ARG A 22 26.41 -7.06 -13.01
N TRP A 23 26.12 -8.36 -12.93
CA TRP A 23 25.10 -8.97 -13.79
C TRP A 23 23.74 -8.27 -13.64
N PHE A 24 23.35 -7.96 -12.41
CA PHE A 24 22.09 -7.27 -12.12
C PHE A 24 22.04 -5.89 -12.78
N LEU A 25 23.11 -5.09 -12.65
CA LEU A 25 23.18 -3.79 -13.32
C LEU A 25 23.09 -3.91 -14.84
N GLU A 26 23.77 -4.88 -15.45
CA GLU A 26 23.68 -5.09 -16.90
C GLU A 26 22.24 -5.34 -17.34
N GLN A 27 21.48 -6.16 -16.60
CA GLN A 27 20.06 -6.38 -16.91
C GLN A 27 19.22 -5.12 -16.76
N VAL A 28 19.44 -4.33 -15.69
CA VAL A 28 18.70 -3.09 -15.43
C VAL A 28 19.07 -1.96 -16.41
N SER A 29 20.32 -1.89 -16.88
CA SER A 29 20.77 -0.87 -17.84
C SER A 29 20.42 -1.19 -19.30
N SER A 30 20.20 -2.47 -19.63
CA SER A 30 19.94 -2.92 -21.01
C SER A 30 18.48 -2.70 -21.48
N GLY A 31 17.65 -2.05 -20.68
CA GLY A 31 16.27 -1.72 -21.06
C GLY A 31 15.82 -0.37 -20.53
N ASN A 32 14.70 0.15 -21.06
CA ASN A 32 14.00 1.32 -20.52
C ASN A 32 13.33 0.95 -19.18
N HIS A 33 14.13 0.84 -18.13
CA HIS A 33 13.71 0.43 -16.78
C HIS A 33 13.31 1.66 -15.97
N GLU A 34 12.13 2.20 -16.28
CA GLU A 34 11.41 3.14 -15.41
C GLU A 34 10.49 2.35 -14.47
N GLY A 35 10.54 2.67 -13.18
CA GLY A 35 9.62 2.14 -12.16
C GLY A 35 10.21 1.12 -11.16
N ASP A 36 9.65 1.08 -9.96
CA ASP A 36 10.07 0.14 -8.89
C ASP A 36 9.65 -1.30 -9.21
N ASP A 37 8.48 -1.49 -9.83
CA ASP A 37 7.94 -2.80 -10.22
C ASP A 37 8.90 -3.57 -11.14
N LYS A 38 9.56 -2.88 -12.07
CA LYS A 38 10.51 -3.49 -13.01
C LYS A 38 11.81 -3.90 -12.32
N LEU A 39 12.31 -3.09 -11.39
CA LEU A 39 13.50 -3.41 -10.60
C LEU A 39 13.29 -4.73 -9.83
N LEU A 40 12.12 -4.86 -9.20
CA LEU A 40 11.78 -6.03 -8.42
C LEU A 40 11.67 -7.31 -9.28
N LYS A 41 11.14 -7.20 -10.51
CA LYS A 41 11.11 -8.32 -11.46
C LYS A 41 12.50 -8.84 -11.82
N VAL A 42 13.49 -7.95 -11.98
CA VAL A 42 14.88 -8.36 -12.22
C VAL A 42 15.46 -9.09 -11.01
N ILE A 43 15.14 -8.64 -9.78
CA ILE A 43 15.56 -9.32 -8.55
C ILE A 43 14.94 -10.72 -8.47
N ILE A 44 13.65 -10.88 -8.79
CA ILE A 44 12.99 -12.19 -8.83
C ILE A 44 13.71 -13.11 -9.82
N ALA A 45 13.91 -12.64 -11.06
CA ALA A 45 14.57 -13.40 -12.12
C ALA A 45 16.00 -13.83 -11.72
N TYR A 46 16.74 -12.97 -11.04
CA TYR A 46 18.09 -13.27 -10.53
C TYR A 46 18.12 -14.53 -9.66
N PHE A 47 17.15 -14.68 -8.76
CA PHE A 47 17.06 -15.82 -7.86
C PHE A 47 16.50 -17.07 -8.58
N GLU A 48 15.47 -16.90 -9.40
CA GLU A 48 14.86 -18.02 -10.14
C GLU A 48 15.86 -18.66 -11.12
N MET A 49 16.68 -17.87 -11.81
CA MET A 49 17.76 -18.36 -12.69
C MET A 49 18.82 -19.20 -11.94
N ARG A 50 18.92 -19.08 -10.62
CA ARG A 50 19.83 -19.85 -9.76
C ARG A 50 19.13 -21.04 -9.08
N GLY A 51 17.92 -21.39 -9.53
CA GLY A 51 17.15 -22.51 -9.01
C GLY A 51 16.45 -22.23 -7.68
N LEU A 52 16.35 -20.96 -7.27
CA LEU A 52 15.65 -20.57 -6.05
C LEU A 52 14.22 -20.11 -6.40
N ASN A 53 13.23 -20.85 -5.92
CA ASN A 53 11.83 -20.48 -6.09
C ASN A 53 11.48 -19.30 -5.19
N VAL A 54 10.99 -18.20 -5.75
CA VAL A 54 10.46 -17.06 -4.98
C VAL A 54 9.00 -17.36 -4.63
N CYS A 55 8.72 -17.44 -3.32
CA CYS A 55 7.39 -17.75 -2.81
C CYS A 55 6.66 -16.49 -2.32
N PRO A 56 5.32 -16.45 -2.36
CA PRO A 56 4.56 -15.32 -1.83
C PRO A 56 4.76 -15.14 -0.33
N ALA A 57 5.02 -13.92 0.12
CA ALA A 57 5.22 -13.62 1.54
C ALA A 57 3.98 -13.94 2.40
N GLN A 58 2.80 -13.64 1.88
CA GLN A 58 1.51 -13.87 2.53
C GLN A 58 1.25 -15.34 2.89
N ASP A 59 1.80 -16.30 2.14
CA ASP A 59 1.63 -17.73 2.41
C ASP A 59 2.33 -18.16 3.71
N TYR A 60 3.34 -17.40 4.14
CA TYR A 60 4.13 -17.68 5.34
C TYR A 60 3.81 -16.75 6.51
N LEU A 61 2.93 -15.77 6.31
CA LEU A 61 2.59 -14.73 7.29
C LEU A 61 1.24 -14.99 7.98
N GLY A 62 0.74 -16.23 8.00
CA GLY A 62 -0.16 -16.72 9.07
C GLY A 62 -1.49 -15.96 9.26
N GLY A 63 -2.09 -15.40 8.21
CA GLY A 63 -3.38 -14.70 8.31
C GLY A 63 -3.28 -13.18 8.52
N GLN A 64 -2.08 -12.61 8.40
CA GLN A 64 -1.82 -11.17 8.51
C GLN A 64 -2.26 -10.37 7.27
N THR A 65 -3.34 -10.78 6.61
CA THR A 65 -3.83 -10.14 5.37
C THR A 65 -5.29 -9.73 5.43
N GLY A 66 -5.89 -9.83 6.61
CA GLY A 66 -7.29 -9.53 6.86
C GLY A 66 -8.25 -10.43 6.10
N ARG A 67 -9.53 -10.04 6.11
CA ARG A 67 -10.63 -10.79 5.50
C ARG A 67 -11.53 -9.85 4.71
N THR A 68 -12.33 -10.39 3.81
CA THR A 68 -13.39 -9.63 3.15
C THR A 68 -14.41 -9.13 4.18
N GLY A 69 -14.87 -7.89 3.99
CA GLY A 69 -15.87 -7.24 4.82
C GLY A 69 -15.28 -6.35 5.92
N PRO A 70 -16.15 -5.81 6.80
CA PRO A 70 -15.72 -4.96 7.91
C PRO A 70 -14.88 -5.75 8.91
N GLN A 71 -13.72 -5.20 9.28
CA GLN A 71 -12.85 -5.72 10.34
C GLN A 71 -13.10 -5.01 11.68
N THR A 72 -13.86 -3.92 11.65
CA THR A 72 -14.24 -3.07 12.79
C THR A 72 -15.75 -2.85 12.80
N LYS A 73 -16.31 -2.42 13.93
CA LYS A 73 -17.73 -2.08 14.11
C LYS A 73 -18.15 -0.72 13.54
N HIS A 74 -17.18 0.14 13.19
CA HIS A 74 -17.46 1.48 12.67
C HIS A 74 -18.07 1.41 11.26
N ASP A 75 -19.07 2.25 11.01
CA ASP A 75 -19.84 2.19 9.77
C ASP A 75 -19.06 2.72 8.56
N HIS A 76 -19.02 1.95 7.49
CA HIS A 76 -18.41 2.31 6.21
C HIS A 76 -19.47 2.69 5.16
N ILE A 77 -20.75 2.34 5.37
CA ILE A 77 -21.82 2.47 4.37
C ILE A 77 -22.03 3.95 3.99
N ALA A 78 -21.97 4.85 4.96
CA ALA A 78 -22.05 6.30 4.74
C ALA A 78 -20.94 6.85 3.81
N HIS A 79 -19.85 6.10 3.65
CA HIS A 79 -18.67 6.49 2.88
C HIS A 79 -18.54 5.73 1.55
N GLN A 80 -19.55 4.94 1.14
CA GLN A 80 -19.46 4.07 -0.04
C GLN A 80 -19.07 4.83 -1.33
N GLN A 81 -19.61 6.04 -1.55
CA GLN A 81 -19.26 6.84 -2.73
C GLN A 81 -17.79 7.28 -2.75
N ASP A 82 -17.21 7.54 -1.57
CA ASP A 82 -15.79 7.89 -1.44
C ASP A 82 -14.92 6.64 -1.63
N ILE A 83 -15.36 5.49 -1.10
CA ILE A 83 -14.71 4.18 -1.29
C ILE A 83 -14.63 3.84 -2.78
N ASP A 84 -15.76 3.86 -3.49
CA ASP A 84 -15.84 3.51 -4.91
C ASP A 84 -14.92 4.42 -5.75
N ARG A 85 -14.99 5.73 -5.50
CA ARG A 85 -14.16 6.71 -6.20
C ARG A 85 -12.68 6.51 -5.90
N ALA A 86 -12.30 6.24 -4.66
CA ALA A 86 -10.91 6.01 -4.29
C ALA A 86 -10.37 4.71 -4.91
N ILE A 87 -11.19 3.66 -5.03
CA ILE A 87 -10.84 2.41 -5.72
C ILE A 87 -10.53 2.66 -7.20
N GLU A 88 -11.37 3.43 -7.89
CA GLU A 88 -11.15 3.80 -9.30
C GLU A 88 -9.81 4.52 -9.47
N VAL A 89 -9.56 5.54 -8.63
CA VAL A 89 -8.32 6.35 -8.72
C VAL A 89 -7.11 5.51 -8.39
N ALA A 90 -7.15 4.72 -7.32
CA ALA A 90 -6.05 3.86 -6.92
C ALA A 90 -5.68 2.83 -8.01
N SER A 91 -6.69 2.31 -8.73
CA SER A 91 -6.46 1.40 -9.85
C SER A 91 -5.74 2.11 -11.01
N VAL A 92 -6.12 3.36 -11.33
CA VAL A 92 -5.46 4.16 -12.36
C VAL A 92 -4.04 4.55 -11.95
N THR A 93 -3.85 5.11 -10.74
CA THR A 93 -2.53 5.55 -10.26
C THR A 93 -1.57 4.37 -10.12
N GLY A 94 -2.07 3.24 -9.64
CA GLY A 94 -1.34 1.98 -9.57
C GLY A 94 -0.91 1.51 -10.96
N SER A 95 -1.79 1.56 -11.96
CA SER A 95 -1.46 1.16 -13.34
C SER A 95 -0.38 2.00 -14.02
N GLN A 96 -0.21 3.24 -13.55
CA GLN A 96 0.79 4.19 -14.06
C GLN A 96 2.06 4.22 -13.21
N ASP A 97 2.19 3.32 -12.23
CA ASP A 97 3.32 3.24 -11.31
C ASP A 97 3.57 4.56 -10.52
N ILE A 98 2.51 5.32 -10.23
CA ILE A 98 2.59 6.58 -9.48
C ILE A 98 2.63 6.31 -7.98
N GLY A 99 1.75 5.42 -7.52
CA GLY A 99 1.51 5.14 -6.11
C GLY A 99 0.29 4.25 -5.94
N GLN A 100 0.15 3.65 -4.76
CA GLN A 100 -0.84 2.61 -4.49
C GLN A 100 -1.88 3.02 -3.44
N SER A 101 -1.73 4.20 -2.86
CA SER A 101 -2.64 4.77 -1.87
C SER A 101 -3.29 6.06 -2.34
N VAL A 102 -4.57 6.22 -2.06
CA VAL A 102 -5.37 7.40 -2.41
C VAL A 102 -6.28 7.76 -1.24
N VAL A 103 -6.45 9.06 -0.97
CA VAL A 103 -7.47 9.56 -0.06
C VAL A 103 -8.53 10.34 -0.82
N VAL A 104 -9.80 9.94 -0.67
CA VAL A 104 -10.97 10.63 -1.22
C VAL A 104 -11.89 11.05 -0.09
N GLY A 105 -12.42 12.27 -0.13
CA GLY A 105 -13.46 12.73 0.77
C GLY A 105 -14.47 13.61 0.03
N ARG A 106 -15.77 13.39 0.25
CA ARG A 106 -16.85 14.10 -0.49
C ARG A 106 -16.67 13.98 -2.01
N ARG A 107 -16.24 12.80 -2.47
CA ARG A 107 -15.91 12.42 -3.86
C ARG A 107 -14.76 13.20 -4.50
N LEU A 108 -14.06 14.03 -3.73
CA LEU A 108 -12.88 14.76 -4.17
C LEU A 108 -11.63 13.96 -3.80
N VAL A 109 -10.71 13.80 -4.76
CA VAL A 109 -9.37 13.26 -4.47
C VAL A 109 -8.61 14.32 -3.68
N LEU A 110 -8.34 14.01 -2.41
CA LEU A 110 -7.63 14.92 -1.50
C LEU A 110 -6.11 14.76 -1.63
N THR A 111 -5.66 13.51 -1.77
CA THR A 111 -4.24 13.21 -2.00
C THR A 111 -4.05 11.84 -2.64
N ILE A 112 -2.95 11.68 -3.36
CA ILE A 112 -2.46 10.44 -3.96
C ILE A 112 -1.02 10.24 -3.45
N GLU A 113 -0.66 9.00 -3.17
CA GLU A 113 0.69 8.62 -2.77
C GLU A 113 1.67 8.89 -3.92
N GLY A 114 2.81 9.49 -3.58
CA GLY A 114 3.97 9.64 -4.45
C GLY A 114 5.22 9.04 -3.79
N PRO A 115 6.42 9.51 -4.19
CA PRO A 115 7.69 9.03 -3.67
C PRO A 115 7.87 9.17 -2.15
N GLU A 116 7.09 10.02 -1.49
CA GLU A 116 7.10 10.19 -0.03
C GLU A 116 6.47 9.01 0.73
N GLY A 117 5.80 8.10 0.02
CA GLY A 117 5.08 6.97 0.57
C GLY A 117 3.80 7.36 1.33
N THR A 118 3.08 6.35 1.82
CA THR A 118 1.79 6.53 2.48
C THR A 118 1.87 7.46 3.70
N ASP A 119 2.95 7.36 4.48
CA ASP A 119 3.14 8.17 5.68
C ASP A 119 3.33 9.66 5.35
N GLY A 120 4.19 9.97 4.37
CA GLY A 120 4.38 11.35 3.90
C GLY A 120 3.11 11.91 3.26
N MET A 121 2.38 11.08 2.50
CA MET A 121 1.09 11.45 1.91
C MET A 121 0.06 11.82 2.98
N LEU A 122 -0.08 11.03 4.06
CA LEU A 122 -1.03 11.31 5.15
C LEU A 122 -0.60 12.51 6.00
N GLN A 123 0.70 12.77 6.12
CA GLN A 123 1.20 14.00 6.76
C GLN A 123 0.83 15.22 5.93
N ARG A 124 1.11 15.20 4.61
CA ARG A 124 0.77 16.27 3.66
C ARG A 124 -0.73 16.54 3.58
N LEU A 125 -1.57 15.50 3.74
CA LEU A 125 -3.03 15.67 3.78
C LEU A 125 -3.46 16.67 4.87
N ARG A 126 -2.77 16.70 6.01
CA ARG A 126 -3.11 17.59 7.14
C ARG A 126 -2.84 19.06 6.85
N ASP A 127 -2.08 19.37 5.80
CA ASP A 127 -1.80 20.73 5.36
C ASP A 127 -2.90 21.31 4.45
N LEU A 128 -3.91 20.51 4.08
CA LEU A 128 -5.08 21.00 3.36
C LEU A 128 -5.92 21.93 4.23
N SER A 129 -6.67 22.82 3.58
CA SER A 129 -7.59 23.71 4.28
C SER A 129 -8.66 22.91 5.05
N PRO A 130 -9.06 23.36 6.27
CA PRO A 130 -9.96 22.62 7.14
C PRO A 130 -11.30 22.21 6.51
N GLU A 131 -11.80 22.94 5.52
CA GLU A 131 -13.06 22.62 4.83
C GLU A 131 -13.04 21.30 4.05
N PHE A 132 -11.86 20.79 3.71
CA PHE A 132 -11.65 19.51 3.03
C PHE A 132 -11.42 18.34 3.99
N LEU A 133 -11.13 18.62 5.25
CA LEU A 133 -10.77 17.62 6.25
C LEU A 133 -11.96 17.25 7.13
N GLY A 134 -11.89 16.06 7.74
CA GLY A 134 -12.80 15.69 8.82
C GLY A 134 -12.44 16.39 10.13
N THR A 135 -13.30 16.25 11.12
CA THR A 135 -13.00 16.61 12.52
C THR A 135 -13.08 15.36 13.40
N PRO A 136 -12.62 15.44 14.67
CA PRO A 136 -12.81 14.34 15.61
C PRO A 136 -14.28 13.95 15.81
N GLU A 137 -15.20 14.91 15.73
CA GLU A 137 -16.65 14.71 15.87
C GLU A 137 -17.31 14.22 14.59
N GLU A 138 -16.80 14.65 13.43
CA GLU A 138 -17.30 14.28 12.11
C GLU A 138 -16.14 13.85 11.20
N ARG A 139 -15.72 12.60 11.36
CA ARG A 139 -14.66 12.01 10.54
C ARG A 139 -15.08 11.95 9.07
N ARG A 140 -14.16 12.29 8.17
CA ARG A 140 -14.42 12.35 6.73
C ARG A 140 -13.18 11.93 5.95
N GLY A 141 -13.41 11.35 4.79
CA GLY A 141 -12.37 10.88 3.91
C GLY A 141 -11.97 9.43 4.17
N VAL A 142 -11.61 8.74 3.10
CA VAL A 142 -11.29 7.32 3.08
C VAL A 142 -9.92 7.14 2.47
N LEU A 143 -9.03 6.46 3.19
CA LEU A 143 -7.78 5.96 2.65
C LEU A 143 -8.04 4.60 1.97
N VAL A 144 -7.81 4.51 0.67
CA VAL A 144 -7.74 3.23 -0.05
C VAL A 144 -6.27 2.92 -0.32
N LYS A 145 -5.83 1.71 0.02
CA LYS A 145 -4.50 1.18 -0.31
C LYS A 145 -4.64 -0.19 -0.96
N LEU A 146 -4.23 -0.32 -2.22
CA LEU A 146 -4.50 -1.51 -3.03
C LEU A 146 -3.25 -1.95 -3.81
N PRO A 147 -3.05 -3.26 -4.04
CA PRO A 147 -1.93 -3.71 -4.83
C PRO A 147 -2.01 -3.16 -6.26
N LYS A 148 -0.86 -2.77 -6.82
CA LYS A 148 -0.80 -2.33 -8.22
C LYS A 148 -1.10 -3.51 -9.16
N PRO A 149 -1.90 -3.34 -10.23
CA PRO A 149 -2.34 -4.46 -11.08
C PRO A 149 -1.20 -5.25 -11.74
N GLN A 150 -0.13 -4.58 -12.15
CA GLN A 150 0.98 -5.18 -12.90
C GLN A 150 2.11 -5.77 -12.04
N GLN A 151 1.96 -5.65 -10.71
CA GLN A 151 3.04 -5.94 -9.77
C GLN A 151 3.01 -7.40 -9.29
N ASP A 152 4.19 -7.97 -9.07
CA ASP A 152 4.29 -9.35 -8.61
C ASP A 152 3.93 -9.45 -7.13
N ARG A 153 2.72 -9.94 -6.87
CA ARG A 153 2.12 -10.10 -5.54
C ARG A 153 2.90 -11.04 -4.61
N ARG A 154 3.93 -11.73 -5.10
CA ARG A 154 4.78 -12.57 -4.24
C ARG A 154 5.74 -11.75 -3.39
N VAL A 155 6.10 -10.58 -3.89
CA VAL A 155 7.24 -9.80 -3.39
C VAL A 155 6.92 -8.34 -3.13
N ASP A 156 5.83 -7.80 -3.70
CA ASP A 156 5.35 -6.47 -3.34
C ASP A 156 3.84 -6.46 -3.25
N ILE A 157 3.39 -6.53 -2.00
CA ILE A 157 2.02 -6.31 -1.58
C ILE A 157 2.02 -5.09 -0.66
N PRO A 158 1.01 -4.22 -0.76
CA PRO A 158 0.89 -3.08 0.13
C PRO A 158 0.90 -3.53 1.59
N ALA A 159 1.48 -2.72 2.47
CA ALA A 159 1.47 -2.95 3.90
C ALA A 159 0.66 -1.87 4.64
N ILE A 160 -0.07 -2.28 5.68
CA ILE A 160 -0.75 -1.40 6.64
C ILE A 160 -0.26 -1.76 8.04
N GLY A 161 0.34 -0.79 8.73
CA GLY A 161 0.77 -0.95 10.12
C GLY A 161 0.05 -0.01 11.07
N GLY A 162 0.36 -0.14 12.36
CA GLY A 162 -0.21 0.74 13.40
C GLY A 162 0.02 2.23 13.08
N ARG A 163 1.18 2.56 12.49
CA ARG A 163 1.51 3.93 12.07
C ARG A 163 0.53 4.51 11.06
N THR A 164 0.09 3.70 10.08
CA THR A 164 -0.90 4.13 9.08
C THR A 164 -2.23 4.47 9.76
N VAL A 165 -2.66 3.67 10.75
CA VAL A 165 -3.87 3.93 11.53
C VAL A 165 -3.75 5.22 12.33
N GLU A 166 -2.62 5.45 13.00
CA GLU A 166 -2.37 6.69 13.75
C GLU A 166 -2.44 7.94 12.85
N LEU A 167 -1.80 7.88 11.68
CA LEU A 167 -1.77 9.00 10.74
C LEU A 167 -3.15 9.25 10.12
N ALA A 168 -3.87 8.19 9.74
CA ALA A 168 -5.25 8.31 9.27
C ALA A 168 -6.16 8.90 10.35
N ALA A 169 -6.01 8.46 11.60
CA ALA A 169 -6.76 8.99 12.73
C ALA A 169 -6.46 10.49 12.95
N ALA A 170 -5.19 10.87 12.90
CA ALA A 170 -4.72 12.25 13.09
C ALA A 170 -5.17 13.19 11.95
N ALA A 171 -5.38 12.66 10.75
CA ALA A 171 -5.99 13.37 9.63
C ALA A 171 -7.54 13.37 9.67
N CYS A 172 -8.14 12.87 10.76
CA CYS A 172 -9.59 12.76 10.95
C CYS A 172 -10.30 11.99 9.82
N LEU A 173 -9.61 11.01 9.23
CA LEU A 173 -10.22 10.10 8.26
C LEU A 173 -11.31 9.25 8.92
N ALA A 174 -12.29 8.85 8.13
CA ALA A 174 -13.38 7.97 8.54
C ALA A 174 -12.94 6.50 8.55
N GLY A 175 -12.06 6.11 7.63
CA GLY A 175 -11.57 4.74 7.61
C GLY A 175 -10.53 4.42 6.54
N ILE A 176 -10.13 3.16 6.56
CA ILE A 176 -9.11 2.58 5.71
C ILE A 176 -9.70 1.38 4.98
N VAL A 177 -9.41 1.27 3.69
CA VAL A 177 -9.88 0.21 2.81
C VAL A 177 -8.67 -0.45 2.18
N PHE A 178 -8.68 -1.78 2.15
CA PHE A 178 -7.58 -2.61 1.65
C PHE A 178 -8.09 -3.82 0.87
N GLU A 179 -7.22 -4.51 0.14
CA GLU A 179 -7.56 -5.76 -0.52
C GLU A 179 -7.33 -6.94 0.42
N ALA A 180 -8.38 -7.71 0.73
CA ALA A 180 -8.25 -8.89 1.58
C ALA A 180 -7.35 -9.94 0.91
N GLY A 181 -6.35 -10.46 1.63
CA GLY A 181 -5.34 -11.36 1.04
C GLY A 181 -4.28 -10.67 0.19
N GLY A 182 -4.52 -9.42 -0.25
CA GLY A 182 -3.64 -8.62 -1.09
C GLY A 182 -2.94 -7.47 -0.38
N THR A 183 -3.08 -7.36 0.95
CA THR A 183 -2.43 -6.34 1.79
C THR A 183 -1.88 -7.02 3.04
N LEU A 184 -0.64 -6.70 3.41
CA LEU A 184 0.01 -7.24 4.60
C LEU A 184 -0.18 -6.32 5.81
N PHE A 185 -0.36 -6.92 6.99
CA PHE A 185 -0.37 -6.22 8.27
C PHE A 185 0.85 -6.61 9.10
N ASP A 186 1.45 -5.65 9.80
CA ASP A 186 2.55 -5.90 10.74
C ASP A 186 2.08 -6.80 11.90
N ASN A 187 0.94 -6.44 12.49
CA ASN A 187 0.16 -7.21 13.45
C ASN A 187 -1.33 -6.94 13.21
N PHE A 188 -2.01 -7.86 12.53
CA PHE A 188 -3.40 -7.65 12.12
C PHE A 188 -4.32 -7.33 13.31
N ASP A 189 -4.28 -8.13 14.37
CA ASP A 189 -5.14 -7.95 15.54
C ASP A 189 -4.87 -6.60 16.24
N SER A 190 -3.61 -6.19 16.32
CA SER A 190 -3.22 -4.91 16.94
C SER A 190 -3.64 -3.72 16.07
N VAL A 191 -3.56 -3.84 14.75
CA VAL A 191 -4.05 -2.83 13.81
C VAL A 191 -5.57 -2.69 13.90
N VAL A 192 -6.30 -3.80 13.95
CA VAL A 192 -7.77 -3.80 14.13
C VAL A 192 -8.14 -3.16 15.46
N ALA A 193 -7.49 -3.54 16.56
CA ALA A 193 -7.74 -2.97 17.88
C ALA A 193 -7.46 -1.47 17.93
N LEU A 194 -6.38 -1.02 17.27
CA LEU A 194 -6.05 0.40 17.19
C LEU A 194 -7.07 1.17 16.33
N ALA A 195 -7.52 0.62 15.21
CA ALA A 195 -8.55 1.24 14.37
C ALA A 195 -9.88 1.37 15.14
N GLU A 196 -10.27 0.33 15.90
CA GLU A 196 -11.40 0.36 16.82
C GLU A 196 -11.28 1.51 17.84
N GLU A 197 -10.14 1.60 18.52
CA GLU A 197 -9.86 2.64 19.53
C GLU A 197 -9.94 4.04 18.92
N LYS A 198 -9.39 4.22 17.71
CA LYS A 198 -9.34 5.51 17.03
C LYS A 198 -10.65 5.90 16.36
N GLY A 199 -11.64 5.02 16.29
CA GLY A 199 -12.91 5.36 15.64
C GLY A 199 -12.86 5.29 14.11
N LEU A 200 -11.96 4.46 13.56
CA LEU A 200 -11.78 4.28 12.11
C LEU A 200 -12.48 2.99 11.68
N PHE A 201 -13.24 3.03 10.59
CA PHE A 201 -13.61 1.77 9.94
C PHE A 201 -12.40 1.15 9.23
N LEU A 202 -12.31 -0.16 9.25
CA LEU A 202 -11.34 -0.93 8.47
C LEU A 202 -12.11 -1.93 7.61
N LEU A 203 -12.00 -1.82 6.29
CA LEU A 203 -12.79 -2.58 5.32
C LEU A 203 -11.88 -3.37 4.37
N GLY A 204 -12.00 -4.70 4.39
CA GLY A 204 -11.35 -5.56 3.41
C GLY A 204 -12.25 -5.78 2.20
N LEU A 205 -11.75 -5.50 1.01
CA LEU A 205 -12.44 -5.73 -0.25
C LEU A 205 -12.22 -7.16 -0.74
N ASP A 206 -13.25 -7.74 -1.33
CA ASP A 206 -13.09 -8.88 -2.21
C ASP A 206 -12.74 -8.38 -3.61
N ARG A 207 -11.53 -8.68 -4.06
CA ARG A 207 -11.07 -8.37 -5.42
C ARG A 207 -10.54 -9.61 -6.10
N GLN A 208 -11.13 -10.78 -5.85
CA GLN A 208 -10.83 -11.95 -6.66
C GLN A 208 -11.33 -11.72 -8.10
N ASN A 209 -10.47 -11.14 -8.92
CA ASN A 209 -10.46 -11.14 -10.39
C ASN A 209 -9.02 -10.98 -10.88
#